data_AF-A0A3M7B3G8-F1
#
_entry.id   AF-A0A3M7B3G8-F1
#
_cell.length_a   1.000
_cell.length_b   1.000
_cell.length_c   1.000
_cell.angle_alpha   90.00
_cell.angle_beta   90.00
_cell.angle_gamma   90.00
#
_symmetry.space_group_name_H-M   'P 1'
#
loop_
_entity.id
_entity.type
_entity.pdbx_description
1 polymer ?
#
loop_
_entity_poly.entity_id
_entity_poly.type
_entity_poly.pdbx_seq_one_letter_code
_entity_poly.pdbx_strand_id
1 'polypeptide(L)'
;MAANQQKRRNFLTTLQAQVQGQGKPFDPAPKVGGKPVDLYMLWSIVASVGGSQNVERQGQWQAVANKLGFMQPQFMKAPEELKQLFLNYVTEYERRWWQVKAQQKQEQARNYAHQMAGYGGPSQNSPTKMMPPQPQTQPNQMAQLQQNQPLSQPPNATPVQAHTPMMQNGMATPQQMMNHRRNSSIKKPDQMTPQAANQSLTAPSPQSGPKVQRSPSLKRESPAAVMKSEEPRSTNYEPNTRTIESDGGYDVSALHELGNMIARAKPNMPTIDEMGVIDMRAITRSLESGIHGEVRYALDALTIISRDERIHFELEKCEDLIDVIVDCAEDQVERLSEDAAEVSDALDLASYEDVMRGARIETETLQDVPAFGTREYELDRSADRLIAITTILRNFSFFEHNHPLLTSAPLLKWLSNAIRLLGTRNMLLRTFYNTLDFYKDMITFLSNITQSLELPGRDDALHVLHFLLAFAPQPAPSYAESGGNVRFASFVPAVHRFLPPAVDCLAKLLARQDPNRMLYRSIFTAPSSSLAASESPLDLLTRAFALSISVLPDRSK
;
A
#
# COMPACT_ATOMS: atom_id res chain seq x y z
N MET A 1 8.46 19.30 -4.96
CA MET A 1 8.79 20.49 -4.10
C MET A 1 7.66 21.52 -4.01
N ALA A 2 6.92 21.83 -5.08
CA ALA A 2 5.93 22.92 -5.13
C ALA A 2 4.87 22.90 -3.99
N ALA A 3 4.29 21.75 -3.67
CA ALA A 3 3.24 21.64 -2.64
C ALA A 3 3.66 22.16 -1.24
N ASN A 4 4.92 21.97 -0.83
CA ASN A 4 5.40 22.46 0.47
C ASN A 4 5.68 23.97 0.44
N GLN A 5 6.07 24.52 -0.72
CA GLN A 5 6.17 25.98 -0.91
C GLN A 5 4.78 26.65 -0.86
N GLN A 6 3.75 26.01 -1.42
CA GLN A 6 2.39 26.52 -1.34
C GLN A 6 1.84 26.53 0.10
N LYS A 7 2.04 25.44 0.86
CA LYS A 7 1.69 25.41 2.29
C LYS A 7 2.41 26.51 3.10
N ARG A 8 3.70 26.73 2.82
CA ARG A 8 4.52 27.77 3.44
C ARG A 8 4.05 29.19 3.10
N ARG A 9 3.66 29.46 1.84
CA ARG A 9 3.05 30.74 1.42
C ARG A 9 1.73 30.97 2.15
N ASN A 10 0.83 30.00 2.13
CA ASN A 10 -0.48 30.11 2.78
C ASN A 10 -0.35 30.39 4.28
N PHE A 11 0.56 29.69 4.98
CA PHE A 11 0.89 29.95 6.38
C PHE A 11 1.34 31.39 6.61
N LEU A 12 2.29 31.90 5.83
CA LEU A 12 2.81 33.27 5.99
C LEU A 12 1.73 34.32 5.72
N THR A 13 0.87 34.12 4.72
CA THR A 13 -0.27 35.02 4.45
C THR A 13 -1.28 35.02 5.61
N THR A 14 -1.62 33.87 6.19
CA THR A 14 -2.50 33.79 7.36
C THR A 14 -1.87 34.46 8.59
N LEU A 15 -0.57 34.25 8.80
CA LEU A 15 0.19 34.86 9.90
C LEU A 15 0.22 36.39 9.77
N GLN A 16 0.50 36.90 8.57
CA GLN A 16 0.50 38.33 8.27
C GLN A 16 -0.86 38.98 8.55
N ALA A 17 -1.96 38.39 8.06
CA ALA A 17 -3.31 38.90 8.28
C ALA A 17 -3.68 38.91 9.78
N GLN A 18 -3.25 37.89 10.54
CA GLN A 18 -3.48 37.81 11.98
C GLN A 18 -2.70 38.86 12.77
N VAL A 19 -1.43 39.11 12.41
CA VAL A 19 -0.56 40.08 13.09
C VAL A 19 -1.00 41.52 12.77
N GLN A 20 -1.41 41.79 11.52
CA GLN A 20 -2.06 43.05 11.13
C GLN A 20 -3.36 43.29 11.92
N GLY A 21 -4.20 42.25 12.10
CA GLY A 21 -5.40 42.31 12.93
C GLY A 21 -5.14 42.58 14.42
N GLN A 22 -3.90 42.44 14.91
CA GLN A 22 -3.47 42.82 16.25
C GLN A 22 -2.77 44.19 16.32
N GLY A 23 -2.69 44.93 15.20
CA GLY A 23 -2.03 46.24 15.14
C GLY A 23 -0.51 46.19 15.32
N LYS A 24 0.13 45.02 15.18
CA LYS A 24 1.57 44.84 15.34
C LYS A 24 2.29 44.90 13.98
N PRO A 25 3.52 45.44 13.90
CA PRO A 25 4.35 45.31 12.70
C PRO A 25 4.70 43.84 12.48
N PHE A 26 4.62 43.38 11.22
CA PHE A 26 4.97 42.01 10.83
C PHE A 26 6.23 42.00 9.97
N ASP A 27 7.30 41.38 10.45
CA ASP A 27 8.46 41.04 9.63
C ASP A 27 8.27 39.64 9.01
N PRO A 28 8.19 39.49 7.68
CA PRO A 28 8.05 38.19 7.01
C PRO A 28 9.34 37.34 7.03
N ALA A 29 10.49 37.91 7.40
CA ALA A 29 11.78 37.21 7.44
C ALA A 29 12.65 37.66 8.63
N PRO A 30 12.18 37.51 9.89
CA PRO A 30 12.87 38.01 11.06
C PRO A 30 14.24 37.35 11.22
N LYS A 31 15.25 38.13 11.62
CA LYS A 31 16.64 37.67 11.72
C LYS A 31 17.04 37.46 13.17
N VAL A 32 17.61 36.29 13.47
CA VAL A 32 18.22 35.94 14.75
C VAL A 32 19.72 35.81 14.52
N GLY A 33 20.53 36.58 15.27
CA GLY A 33 21.99 36.66 15.05
C GLY A 33 22.42 36.96 13.59
N GLY A 34 21.58 37.65 12.80
CA GLY A 34 21.83 37.97 11.39
C GLY A 34 21.38 36.91 10.37
N LYS A 35 20.99 35.70 10.79
CA LYS A 35 20.42 34.66 9.91
C LYS A 35 18.89 34.78 9.88
N PRO A 36 18.24 34.75 8.70
CA PRO A 36 16.77 34.77 8.62
C PRO A 36 16.17 33.48 9.19
N VAL A 37 15.13 33.63 10.00
CA VAL A 37 14.35 32.54 10.61
C VAL A 37 13.20 32.16 9.69
N ASP A 38 13.08 30.87 9.37
CA ASP A 38 11.90 30.35 8.70
C ASP A 38 10.77 30.09 9.71
N LEU A 39 9.82 31.04 9.80
CA LEU A 39 8.67 30.97 10.72
C LEU A 39 7.82 29.70 10.51
N TYR A 40 7.74 29.17 9.28
CA TYR A 40 6.98 27.94 9.00
C TYR A 40 7.68 26.69 9.53
N MET A 41 9.01 26.58 9.34
CA MET A 41 9.80 25.50 9.94
C MET A 41 9.85 25.59 11.47
N LEU A 42 9.94 26.81 12.03
CA LEU A 42 9.86 27.04 13.47
C LEU A 42 8.52 26.54 14.03
N TRP A 43 7.40 26.91 13.41
CA TRP A 43 6.08 26.40 13.78
C TRP A 43 5.97 24.87 13.64
N SER A 44 6.41 24.30 12.51
CA SER A 44 6.33 22.86 12.24
C SER A 44 7.10 22.02 13.27
N ILE A 45 8.32 22.45 13.63
CA ILE A 45 9.12 21.78 14.66
C ILE A 45 8.42 21.84 16.03
N VAL A 46 7.91 23.01 16.44
CA VAL A 46 7.22 23.16 17.73
C VAL A 46 5.92 22.35 17.77
N ALA A 47 5.14 22.35 16.68
CA ALA A 47 3.93 21.54 16.55
C ALA A 47 4.22 20.02 16.64
N SER A 48 5.34 19.55 16.07
CA SER A 48 5.77 18.15 16.16
C SER A 48 6.12 17.70 17.59
N VAL A 49 6.52 18.64 18.46
CA VAL A 49 6.87 18.38 19.87
C VAL A 49 5.64 18.50 20.79
N GLY A 50 4.43 18.62 20.25
CA GLY A 50 3.20 18.78 21.02
C GLY A 50 2.90 20.24 21.42
N GLY A 51 3.53 21.19 20.74
CA GLY A 51 3.24 22.62 20.84
C GLY A 51 4.12 23.40 21.82
N SER A 52 4.03 24.73 21.76
CA SER A 52 4.92 25.66 22.47
C SER A 52 4.93 25.47 23.98
N GLN A 53 3.78 25.18 24.59
CA GLN A 53 3.70 24.91 26.04
C GLN A 53 4.50 23.67 26.46
N ASN A 54 4.62 22.65 25.59
CA ASN A 54 5.40 21.46 25.89
C ASN A 54 6.90 21.70 25.68
N VAL A 55 7.27 22.43 24.62
CA VAL A 55 8.65 22.89 24.37
C VAL A 55 9.16 23.74 25.54
N GLU A 56 8.34 24.66 26.05
CA GLU A 56 8.65 25.50 27.21
C GLU A 56 8.82 24.64 28.48
N ARG A 57 7.84 23.78 28.79
CA ARG A 57 7.86 22.90 29.99
C ARG A 57 9.07 21.97 30.02
N GLN A 58 9.54 21.52 28.86
CA GLN A 58 10.70 20.64 28.73
C GLN A 58 12.03 21.38 28.48
N GLY A 59 12.03 22.73 28.45
CA GLY A 59 13.23 23.54 28.21
C GLY A 59 13.86 23.35 26.82
N GLN A 60 13.10 22.86 25.83
CA GLN A 60 13.62 22.34 24.56
C GLN A 60 13.92 23.41 23.50
N TRP A 61 13.82 24.71 23.81
CA TRP A 61 14.14 25.79 22.87
C TRP A 61 15.56 25.70 22.29
N GLN A 62 16.54 25.20 23.06
CA GLN A 62 17.88 24.93 22.52
C GLN A 62 17.88 23.82 21.46
N ALA A 63 17.05 22.77 21.61
CA ALA A 63 16.92 21.71 20.61
C ALA A 63 16.17 22.20 19.36
N VAL A 64 15.18 23.09 19.50
CA VAL A 64 14.51 23.77 18.38
C VAL A 64 15.48 24.68 17.63
N ALA A 65 16.28 25.48 18.33
CA ALA A 65 17.32 26.32 17.76
C ALA A 65 18.36 25.48 16.99
N ASN A 66 18.83 24.38 17.57
CA ASN A 66 19.73 23.43 16.93
C ASN A 66 19.15 22.87 15.62
N LYS A 67 17.87 22.43 15.62
CA LYS A 67 17.18 21.92 14.42
C LYS A 67 16.97 22.98 13.33
N LEU A 68 16.86 24.25 13.69
CA LEU A 68 16.83 25.39 12.76
C LEU A 68 18.24 25.84 12.32
N GLY A 69 19.30 25.13 12.73
CA GLY A 69 20.68 25.41 12.40
C GLY A 69 21.23 26.66 13.09
N PHE A 70 20.82 26.93 14.32
CA PHE A 70 21.40 27.92 15.24
C PHE A 70 22.18 27.16 16.32
N MET A 71 23.46 26.88 16.05
CA MET A 71 24.34 26.10 16.93
C MET A 71 25.11 27.03 17.89
N GLN A 72 25.35 26.57 19.12
CA GLN A 72 26.32 27.20 20.03
C GLN A 72 27.77 26.84 19.59
N PRO A 73 28.79 27.68 19.86
CA PRO A 73 28.75 28.93 20.63
C PRO A 73 28.36 30.18 19.80
N GLN A 74 28.23 30.07 18.47
CA GLN A 74 28.02 31.22 17.58
C GLN A 74 26.70 31.97 17.86
N PHE A 75 25.68 31.27 18.35
CA PHE A 75 24.33 31.80 18.54
C PHE A 75 23.80 31.62 19.98
N MET A 76 24.58 32.04 20.99
CA MET A 76 24.20 31.86 22.42
C MET A 76 22.82 32.42 22.81
N LYS A 77 22.35 33.50 22.17
CA LYS A 77 21.04 34.12 22.45
C LYS A 77 19.87 33.59 21.60
N ALA A 78 20.14 32.77 20.57
CA ALA A 78 19.12 32.33 19.63
C ALA A 78 17.94 31.54 20.25
N PRO A 79 18.11 30.69 21.28
CA PRO A 79 16.96 30.00 21.88
C PRO A 79 15.92 30.96 22.46
N GLU A 80 16.36 32.03 23.13
CA GLU A 80 15.46 33.03 23.72
C GLU A 80 14.88 33.97 22.65
N GLU A 81 15.69 34.41 21.67
CA GLU A 81 15.20 35.21 20.55
C GLU A 81 14.14 34.46 19.71
N LEU A 82 14.33 33.16 19.46
CA LEU A 82 13.36 32.30 18.77
C LEU A 82 12.07 32.11 19.59
N LYS A 83 12.17 31.95 20.91
CA LYS A 83 11.02 31.90 21.82
C LYS A 83 10.21 33.19 21.78
N GLN A 84 10.87 34.36 21.88
CA GLN A 84 10.20 35.66 21.79
C GLN A 84 9.54 35.89 20.42
N LEU A 85 10.18 35.49 19.32
CA LEU A 85 9.56 35.52 17.98
C LEU A 85 8.34 34.61 17.86
N PHE A 86 8.40 33.41 18.45
CA PHE A 86 7.26 32.49 18.47
C PHE A 86 6.08 33.08 19.24
N LEU A 87 6.32 33.60 20.46
CA LEU A 87 5.30 34.21 21.31
C LEU A 87 4.63 35.42 20.66
N ASN A 88 5.40 36.23 19.93
CA ASN A 88 4.88 37.46 19.31
C ASN A 88 4.06 37.21 18.04
N TYR A 89 4.44 36.24 17.21
CA TYR A 89 3.80 36.01 15.91
C TYR A 89 2.97 34.72 15.83
N VAL A 90 3.48 33.60 16.37
CA VAL A 90 2.99 32.24 16.05
C VAL A 90 1.97 31.71 17.07
N THR A 91 2.04 32.10 18.34
CA THR A 91 1.20 31.53 19.43
C THR A 91 -0.32 31.59 19.15
N GLU A 92 -0.85 32.68 18.61
CA GLU A 92 -2.28 32.75 18.30
C GLU A 92 -2.68 31.94 17.06
N TYR A 93 -1.75 31.71 16.13
CA TYR A 93 -1.98 30.77 15.01
C TYR A 93 -2.00 29.33 15.53
N GLU A 94 -1.05 28.98 16.40
CA GLU A 94 -0.98 27.68 17.06
C GLU A 94 -2.26 27.39 17.87
N ARG A 95 -2.76 28.36 18.65
CA ARG A 95 -4.02 28.23 19.40
C ARG A 95 -5.19 27.85 18.49
N ARG A 96 -5.37 28.59 17.39
CA ARG A 96 -6.44 28.35 16.40
C ARG A 96 -6.29 26.99 15.71
N TRP A 97 -5.06 26.63 15.35
CA TRP A 97 -4.78 25.33 14.71
C TRP A 97 -5.16 24.15 15.63
N TRP A 98 -4.84 24.22 16.92
CA TRP A 98 -5.26 23.20 17.89
C TRP A 98 -6.76 23.18 18.13
N GLN A 99 -7.44 24.34 18.14
CA GLN A 99 -8.91 24.41 18.25
C GLN A 99 -9.59 23.72 17.05
N VAL A 100 -9.20 24.06 15.82
CA VAL A 100 -9.73 23.43 14.59
C VAL A 100 -9.47 21.92 14.59
N LYS A 101 -8.27 21.49 14.97
CA LYS A 101 -7.90 20.07 15.04
C LYS A 101 -8.67 19.30 16.12
N ALA A 102 -8.98 19.94 17.25
CA ALA A 102 -9.82 19.35 18.31
C ALA A 102 -11.29 19.24 17.87
N GLN A 103 -11.82 20.29 17.24
CA GLN A 103 -13.19 20.33 16.73
C GLN A 103 -13.41 19.26 15.64
N GLN A 104 -12.48 19.16 14.67
CA GLN A 104 -12.51 18.14 13.62
C GLN A 104 -12.49 16.71 14.20
N LYS A 105 -11.70 16.46 15.26
CA LYS A 105 -11.67 15.16 15.95
C LYS A 105 -12.99 14.85 16.69
N GLN A 106 -13.64 15.87 17.28
CA GLN A 106 -14.93 15.70 17.95
C GLN A 106 -16.08 15.46 16.96
N GLU A 107 -16.04 16.11 15.80
CA GLU A 107 -17.02 15.94 14.73
C GLU A 107 -16.91 14.56 14.07
N GLN A 108 -15.68 14.10 13.83
CA GLN A 108 -15.40 12.73 13.36
C GLN A 108 -15.89 11.67 14.37
N ALA A 109 -15.77 11.93 15.68
CA ALA A 109 -16.32 11.07 16.73
C ALA A 109 -17.86 11.08 16.79
N ARG A 110 -18.52 12.23 16.54
CA ARG A 110 -19.99 12.28 16.43
C ARG A 110 -20.50 11.48 15.23
N ASN A 111 -19.84 11.58 14.07
CA ASN A 111 -20.23 10.82 12.88
C ASN A 111 -20.02 9.31 13.07
N TYR A 112 -18.93 8.90 13.73
CA TYR A 112 -18.72 7.50 14.10
C TYR A 112 -19.79 6.97 15.07
N ALA A 113 -20.22 7.79 16.04
CA ALA A 113 -21.31 7.44 16.95
C ALA A 113 -22.69 7.36 16.27
N HIS A 114 -22.96 8.17 15.24
CA HIS A 114 -24.20 8.08 14.45
C HIS A 114 -24.26 6.84 13.57
N GLN A 115 -23.13 6.36 13.02
CA GLN A 115 -23.12 5.09 12.25
C GLN A 115 -23.42 3.86 13.11
N MET A 116 -23.03 3.84 14.38
CA MET A 116 -23.32 2.72 15.31
C MET A 116 -24.77 2.70 15.84
N ALA A 117 -25.56 3.76 15.63
CA ALA A 117 -26.95 3.84 16.09
C ALA A 117 -28.00 3.41 15.04
N GLY A 118 -27.57 3.06 13.83
CA GLY A 118 -28.47 2.73 12.71
C GLY A 118 -28.99 1.28 12.64
N TYR A 119 -28.41 0.36 13.42
CA TYR A 119 -28.77 -1.06 13.41
C TYR A 119 -29.22 -1.54 14.80
N GLY A 120 -30.51 -1.36 15.12
CA GLY A 120 -31.10 -1.94 16.32
C GLY A 120 -32.50 -1.43 16.67
N GLY A 121 -33.48 -2.32 16.62
CA GLY A 121 -34.77 -2.16 17.29
C GLY A 121 -35.53 -3.51 17.33
N PRO A 122 -36.69 -3.60 18.00
CA PRO A 122 -37.24 -2.70 19.00
C PRO A 122 -37.63 -3.42 20.32
N SER A 123 -37.30 -2.81 21.47
CA SER A 123 -37.81 -3.15 22.83
C SER A 123 -37.15 -2.22 23.86
N GLN A 124 -37.61 -2.01 25.11
CA GLN A 124 -38.95 -2.00 25.71
C GLN A 124 -38.80 -1.34 27.12
N ASN A 125 -39.67 -0.38 27.47
CA ASN A 125 -39.97 0.10 28.85
C ASN A 125 -38.90 0.67 29.84
N SER A 126 -39.16 1.90 30.30
CA SER A 126 -38.93 2.43 31.69
C SER A 126 -37.57 3.11 32.01
N PRO A 127 -37.45 3.98 33.07
CA PRO A 127 -37.59 5.42 32.84
C PRO A 127 -36.61 6.37 33.59
N THR A 128 -36.70 7.67 33.27
CA THR A 128 -36.30 8.85 34.09
C THR A 128 -34.81 9.27 34.17
N LYS A 129 -34.47 10.41 33.54
CA LYS A 129 -34.05 11.62 34.28
C LYS A 129 -34.27 12.90 33.46
N MET A 130 -34.50 14.00 34.17
CA MET A 130 -35.02 15.28 33.65
C MET A 130 -33.91 16.27 33.24
N MET A 131 -34.19 17.15 32.27
CA MET A 131 -33.82 18.58 32.26
C MET A 131 -34.66 19.35 31.20
N PRO A 132 -34.77 20.69 31.24
CA PRO A 132 -36.10 21.33 31.16
C PRO A 132 -36.39 22.07 29.83
N PRO A 133 -37.68 22.36 29.55
CA PRO A 133 -38.09 23.10 28.36
C PRO A 133 -38.20 24.62 28.60
N GLN A 134 -37.87 25.42 27.59
CA GLN A 134 -38.32 26.82 27.45
C GLN A 134 -38.54 27.17 25.95
N PRO A 135 -39.37 28.19 25.64
CA PRO A 135 -40.40 27.99 24.63
C PRO A 135 -40.09 28.59 23.26
N GLN A 136 -40.82 28.08 22.27
CA GLN A 136 -40.82 28.52 20.89
C GLN A 136 -41.76 29.73 20.70
N THR A 137 -41.23 30.87 20.27
CA THR A 137 -42.01 31.98 19.69
C THR A 137 -41.34 32.50 18.42
N GLN A 138 -42.00 32.29 17.29
CA GLN A 138 -41.77 33.03 16.04
C GLN A 138 -42.35 34.46 16.18
N PRO A 139 -41.83 35.46 15.43
CA PRO A 139 -42.30 35.63 14.05
C PRO A 139 -41.24 36.04 13.01
N ASN A 140 -41.61 35.89 11.74
CA ASN A 140 -40.92 36.41 10.55
C ASN A 140 -40.54 37.90 10.65
N GLN A 141 -39.30 38.23 10.31
CA GLN A 141 -38.95 39.18 9.22
C GLN A 141 -37.43 39.36 9.11
N MET A 142 -36.89 39.12 7.91
CA MET A 142 -35.96 39.99 7.16
C MET A 142 -35.19 39.17 6.13
N ALA A 143 -35.68 39.16 4.90
CA ALA A 143 -34.96 38.65 3.74
C ALA A 143 -34.81 39.80 2.73
N GLN A 144 -33.59 40.34 2.57
CA GLN A 144 -33.06 40.94 1.34
C GLN A 144 -31.62 41.43 1.55
N LEU A 145 -30.87 41.56 0.44
CA LEU A 145 -29.45 41.92 0.35
C LEU A 145 -28.53 40.79 0.90
N GLN A 146 -27.93 39.94 0.07
CA GLN A 146 -26.91 40.36 -0.91
C GLN A 146 -26.73 39.30 -2.02
N GLN A 147 -26.70 39.76 -3.27
CA GLN A 147 -26.39 38.97 -4.47
C GLN A 147 -25.14 39.53 -5.13
N ASN A 148 -24.05 38.75 -5.20
CA ASN A 148 -23.13 38.67 -6.35
C ASN A 148 -21.92 37.73 -6.06
N GLN A 149 -21.92 36.56 -6.74
CA GLN A 149 -20.80 35.78 -7.35
C GLN A 149 -19.41 35.62 -6.68
N PRO A 150 -18.58 34.61 -7.11
CA PRO A 150 -18.85 33.46 -7.99
C PRO A 150 -18.44 32.08 -7.38
N LEU A 151 -18.62 31.01 -8.18
CA LEU A 151 -18.38 29.59 -7.89
C LEU A 151 -16.95 29.24 -7.41
N SER A 152 -16.82 28.19 -6.57
CA SER A 152 -15.87 27.07 -6.81
C SER A 152 -16.00 25.89 -5.82
N GLN A 153 -16.71 24.83 -6.27
CA GLN A 153 -16.28 23.41 -6.22
C GLN A 153 -15.95 22.72 -4.84
N PRO A 154 -15.62 21.41 -4.77
CA PRO A 154 -16.59 20.39 -4.30
C PRO A 154 -16.13 19.61 -3.04
N PRO A 155 -16.90 18.62 -2.52
CA PRO A 155 -16.55 17.89 -1.29
C PRO A 155 -15.73 16.62 -1.56
N ASN A 156 -14.81 16.27 -0.66
CA ASN A 156 -14.49 14.86 -0.38
C ASN A 156 -13.68 14.68 0.94
N ALA A 157 -13.92 13.59 1.70
CA ALA A 157 -12.99 13.04 2.70
C ALA A 157 -13.51 11.75 3.39
N THR A 158 -13.31 10.60 2.75
CA THR A 158 -12.98 9.29 3.38
C THR A 158 -11.45 9.11 3.38
N PRO A 159 -10.85 8.02 3.93
CA PRO A 159 -10.99 7.52 5.30
C PRO A 159 -9.61 7.23 5.98
N VAL A 160 -9.66 6.49 7.10
CA VAL A 160 -8.57 5.73 7.77
C VAL A 160 -7.52 6.48 8.62
N GLN A 161 -7.38 6.04 9.88
CA GLN A 161 -6.09 6.06 10.59
C GLN A 161 -5.91 4.79 11.42
N ALA A 162 -4.81 4.07 11.19
CA ALA A 162 -4.38 2.95 12.02
C ALA A 162 -3.77 3.44 13.36
N HIS A 163 -3.82 2.60 14.39
CA HIS A 163 -3.14 2.82 15.67
C HIS A 163 -1.85 1.99 15.76
N THR A 164 -0.76 2.62 16.21
CA THR A 164 0.18 2.04 17.19
C THR A 164 1.00 3.16 17.88
N PRO A 165 1.45 2.97 19.13
CA PRO A 165 2.07 4.02 19.94
C PRO A 165 3.63 4.02 19.92
N MET A 166 4.21 4.95 20.68
CA MET A 166 5.57 5.49 20.56
C MET A 166 6.51 5.08 21.71
N MET A 167 7.80 4.87 21.40
CA MET A 167 9.04 5.01 22.21
C MET A 167 10.25 4.83 21.24
N GLN A 168 11.52 5.21 21.49
CA GLN A 168 12.17 5.88 22.64
C GLN A 168 13.20 6.94 22.10
N ASN A 169 14.31 7.20 22.82
CA ASN A 169 15.42 8.09 22.45
C ASN A 169 16.70 7.32 22.09
N GLY A 170 17.55 7.91 21.24
CA GLY A 170 18.98 7.57 21.12
C GLY A 170 19.73 8.57 20.23
N MET A 171 20.81 9.19 20.73
CA MET A 171 21.60 10.19 19.98
C MET A 171 22.84 9.56 19.34
N ALA A 172 23.15 9.95 18.09
CA ALA A 172 24.54 10.16 17.64
C ALA A 172 24.58 11.01 16.36
N THR A 173 25.61 11.85 16.26
CA THR A 173 25.91 12.83 15.20
C THR A 173 27.43 12.78 14.94
N PRO A 174 28.01 13.46 13.93
CA PRO A 174 27.57 13.63 12.53
C PRO A 174 28.78 13.67 11.54
N GLN A 175 28.56 14.19 10.32
CA GLN A 175 29.56 14.93 9.49
C GLN A 175 30.68 14.08 8.82
N GLN A 176 31.35 14.46 7.72
CA GLN A 176 31.49 15.69 6.89
C GLN A 176 32.15 15.23 5.53
N MET A 177 32.31 15.95 4.41
CA MET A 177 31.84 17.24 3.84
C MET A 177 32.24 17.28 2.33
N MET A 178 31.68 18.22 1.53
CA MET A 178 32.33 19.02 0.44
C MET A 178 33.41 18.38 -0.50
N ASN A 179 33.57 18.66 -1.81
CA ASN A 179 33.32 19.84 -2.68
C ASN A 179 33.80 19.49 -4.13
N HIS A 180 33.76 20.28 -5.23
CA HIS A 180 33.12 21.54 -5.65
C HIS A 180 33.21 21.65 -7.20
N ARG A 181 32.21 22.23 -7.91
CA ARG A 181 32.31 22.78 -9.31
C ARG A 181 32.66 21.81 -10.47
N ARG A 182 32.50 22.13 -11.78
CA ARG A 182 31.63 23.04 -12.60
C ARG A 182 31.99 22.77 -14.09
N ASN A 183 31.05 22.97 -15.03
CA ASN A 183 31.23 22.99 -16.51
C ASN A 183 31.55 21.62 -17.20
N SER A 184 30.70 21.13 -18.13
CA SER A 184 30.66 21.34 -19.62
C SER A 184 31.81 20.65 -20.39
N SER A 185 31.65 19.95 -21.51
CA SER A 185 30.51 19.58 -22.37
C SER A 185 30.99 18.70 -23.57
N ILE A 186 30.09 17.94 -24.23
CA ILE A 186 30.23 17.40 -25.63
C ILE A 186 31.24 16.21 -25.81
N LYS A 187 30.78 14.97 -26.08
CA LYS A 187 30.76 14.20 -27.38
C LYS A 187 32.15 14.12 -28.09
N LYS A 188 32.65 13.01 -28.67
CA LYS A 188 32.12 11.72 -29.22
C LYS A 188 33.34 10.73 -29.48
N PRO A 189 33.29 9.61 -30.24
CA PRO A 189 33.05 8.21 -29.80
C PRO A 189 34.19 7.19 -30.15
N ASP A 190 33.83 5.89 -30.17
CA ASP A 190 34.49 4.70 -30.79
C ASP A 190 35.68 4.06 -30.02
N GLN A 191 35.55 2.83 -29.47
CA GLN A 191 35.48 1.48 -30.08
C GLN A 191 36.84 0.89 -30.50
N MET A 192 37.36 -0.07 -29.72
CA MET A 192 37.64 -1.46 -30.14
C MET A 192 38.44 -2.26 -29.08
N THR A 193 37.94 -3.44 -28.73
CA THR A 193 38.68 -4.59 -28.19
C THR A 193 39.16 -5.47 -29.39
N PRO A 194 39.97 -6.55 -29.22
CA PRO A 194 40.41 -7.23 -28.00
C PRO A 194 41.93 -7.60 -27.94
N GLN A 195 42.33 -8.22 -26.83
CA GLN A 195 42.84 -9.62 -26.74
C GLN A 195 43.97 -9.79 -25.71
N ALA A 196 44.11 -11.00 -25.17
CA ALA A 196 44.81 -11.29 -23.92
C ALA A 196 46.22 -11.88 -24.10
N ALA A 197 47.08 -11.68 -23.09
CA ALA A 197 48.18 -12.58 -22.79
C ALA A 197 48.59 -12.48 -21.30
N ASN A 198 48.69 -13.62 -20.62
CA ASN A 198 49.40 -13.75 -19.35
C ASN A 198 50.91 -13.58 -19.58
N GLN A 199 51.59 -12.82 -18.70
CA GLN A 199 52.64 -13.40 -17.85
C GLN A 199 53.17 -12.42 -16.79
N SER A 200 53.42 -12.98 -15.61
CA SER A 200 54.23 -12.39 -14.54
C SER A 200 55.70 -12.21 -14.95
N LEU A 201 56.41 -11.25 -14.35
CA LEU A 201 57.69 -11.49 -13.64
C LEU A 201 58.29 -10.21 -13.01
N THR A 202 58.70 -10.34 -11.74
CA THR A 202 59.82 -9.68 -11.02
C THR A 202 60.28 -8.25 -11.39
N ALA A 203 60.20 -7.36 -10.41
CA ALA A 203 60.98 -6.13 -10.36
C ALA A 203 62.44 -6.39 -9.87
N PRO A 204 63.40 -5.59 -10.36
CA PRO A 204 64.53 -5.15 -9.52
C PRO A 204 64.78 -3.64 -9.63
N SER A 205 65.11 -2.99 -8.51
CA SER A 205 65.72 -1.65 -8.49
C SER A 205 67.25 -1.76 -8.52
N PRO A 206 67.96 -0.71 -8.98
CA PRO A 206 68.89 -0.05 -8.05
C PRO A 206 68.99 1.48 -8.17
N GLN A 207 69.69 2.06 -7.19
CA GLN A 207 69.95 3.47 -6.90
C GLN A 207 70.83 4.16 -8.00
N SER A 208 71.02 5.49 -8.11
CA SER A 208 71.46 6.42 -7.06
C SER A 208 71.66 7.91 -7.51
N GLY A 209 71.35 8.86 -6.60
CA GLY A 209 71.99 10.20 -6.46
C GLY A 209 71.57 11.37 -7.40
N PRO A 210 71.94 12.65 -7.10
CA PRO A 210 72.49 13.22 -5.86
C PRO A 210 71.69 14.45 -5.30
N LYS A 211 72.23 15.10 -4.25
CA LYS A 211 71.57 16.08 -3.33
C LYS A 211 71.80 17.57 -3.69
N VAL A 212 70.96 18.46 -3.12
CA VAL A 212 71.28 19.89 -2.85
C VAL A 212 70.87 20.29 -1.41
N GLN A 213 71.64 21.18 -0.78
CA GLN A 213 71.54 21.66 0.63
C GLN A 213 70.43 22.73 0.81
N ARG A 214 69.61 22.73 1.90
CA ARG A 214 69.80 23.40 3.23
C ARG A 214 70.17 24.89 3.14
N SER A 215 69.64 25.85 3.94
CA SER A 215 68.75 25.91 5.14
C SER A 215 68.44 27.44 5.42
N PRO A 216 67.86 27.97 6.55
CA PRO A 216 67.48 27.37 7.85
C PRO A 216 66.19 27.87 8.59
N SER A 217 65.84 27.12 9.66
CA SER A 217 65.23 27.53 10.96
C SER A 217 63.96 28.40 11.06
N LEU A 218 62.92 27.86 11.73
CA LEU A 218 62.75 27.97 13.19
C LEU A 218 61.69 26.97 13.71
N LYS A 219 61.89 26.43 14.92
CA LYS A 219 61.01 25.42 15.52
C LYS A 219 59.76 26.04 16.15
N ARG A 220 58.61 25.40 15.98
CA ARG A 220 57.49 25.49 16.93
C ARG A 220 57.04 24.08 17.27
N GLU A 221 57.14 23.72 18.54
CA GLU A 221 56.85 22.37 19.02
C GLU A 221 55.34 22.11 19.00
N SER A 222 54.92 21.08 18.26
CA SER A 222 53.64 20.42 18.51
C SER A 222 53.87 19.36 19.59
N PRO A 223 53.01 19.27 20.63
CA PRO A 223 53.19 18.31 21.70
C PRO A 223 53.21 16.89 21.13
N ALA A 224 54.18 16.09 21.55
CA ALA A 224 54.30 14.71 21.12
C ALA A 224 53.01 13.96 21.44
N ALA A 225 52.42 13.32 20.43
CA ALA A 225 51.45 12.26 20.68
C ALA A 225 52.17 11.22 21.53
N VAL A 226 51.71 11.03 22.77
CA VAL A 226 52.27 10.04 23.69
C VAL A 226 52.07 8.68 23.03
N MET A 227 53.15 8.14 22.47
CA MET A 227 53.17 6.74 22.04
C MET A 227 52.79 5.92 23.27
N LYS A 228 51.64 5.24 23.21
CA LYS A 228 51.38 4.14 24.14
C LYS A 228 52.60 3.24 24.07
N SER A 229 53.18 2.96 25.23
CA SER A 229 54.31 2.06 25.40
C SER A 229 54.10 0.79 24.57
N GLU A 230 55.12 0.41 23.79
CA GLU A 230 55.14 -0.91 23.17
C GLU A 230 55.23 -1.95 24.29
N GLU A 231 54.06 -2.44 24.72
CA GLU A 231 53.98 -3.70 25.44
C GLU A 231 54.64 -4.79 24.59
N PRO A 232 55.37 -5.75 25.20
CA PRO A 232 56.08 -6.77 24.45
C PRO A 232 55.09 -7.55 23.59
N ARG A 233 55.15 -7.36 22.27
CA ARG A 233 54.21 -7.97 21.33
C ARG A 233 54.29 -9.48 21.48
N SER A 234 53.21 -10.07 21.98
CA SER A 234 53.06 -11.51 22.09
C SER A 234 53.32 -12.16 20.73
N THR A 235 54.10 -13.24 20.71
CA THR A 235 54.27 -14.08 19.51
C THR A 235 53.06 -14.99 19.28
N ASN A 236 52.10 -14.99 20.20
CA ASN A 236 50.87 -15.76 20.07
C ASN A 236 49.94 -15.09 19.05
N TYR A 237 49.45 -15.85 18.07
CA TYR A 237 48.55 -15.34 17.04
C TYR A 237 47.15 -15.11 17.62
N GLU A 238 46.74 -13.85 17.69
CA GLU A 238 45.35 -13.47 17.98
C GLU A 238 44.57 -13.42 16.65
N PRO A 239 43.58 -14.32 16.43
CA PRO A 239 42.79 -14.31 15.20
C PRO A 239 41.93 -13.05 15.14
N ASN A 240 42.02 -12.32 14.02
CA ASN A 240 41.18 -11.15 13.79
C ASN A 240 39.72 -11.58 13.57
N THR A 241 38.89 -11.39 14.59
CA THR A 241 37.44 -11.60 14.52
C THR A 241 36.75 -10.30 14.12
N ARG A 242 35.79 -10.40 13.19
CA ARG A 242 34.93 -9.27 12.81
C ARG A 242 33.46 -9.68 12.92
N THR A 243 32.62 -8.77 13.36
CA THR A 243 31.17 -8.82 13.15
C THR A 243 30.87 -8.66 11.66
N ILE A 244 29.86 -9.37 11.17
CA ILE A 244 29.33 -9.14 9.81
C ILE A 244 28.31 -8.01 9.94
N GLU A 245 28.71 -6.81 9.54
CA GLU A 245 27.91 -5.58 9.64
C GLU A 245 27.20 -5.21 8.34
N SER A 246 27.46 -5.95 7.25
CA SER A 246 26.94 -5.67 5.90
C SER A 246 26.62 -6.96 5.17
N ASP A 247 25.47 -6.99 4.48
CA ASP A 247 25.05 -8.12 3.66
C ASP A 247 25.70 -8.02 2.29
N GLY A 248 26.54 -9.00 1.94
CA GLY A 248 27.29 -8.99 0.68
C GLY A 248 28.25 -7.81 0.50
N GLY A 249 28.58 -7.07 1.58
CA GLY A 249 29.38 -5.85 1.54
C GLY A 249 28.57 -4.55 1.35
N TYR A 250 27.24 -4.62 1.38
CA TYR A 250 26.34 -3.47 1.26
C TYR A 250 25.55 -3.21 2.54
N ASP A 251 25.23 -1.94 2.80
CA ASP A 251 24.21 -1.56 3.78
C ASP A 251 22.83 -1.66 3.12
N VAL A 252 22.16 -2.80 3.32
CA VAL A 252 20.84 -3.06 2.75
C VAL A 252 19.78 -2.11 3.31
N SER A 253 19.93 -1.62 4.54
CA SER A 253 18.96 -0.67 5.13
C SER A 253 19.04 0.69 4.44
N ALA A 254 20.24 1.23 4.24
CA ALA A 254 20.44 2.48 3.51
C ALA A 254 20.07 2.34 2.02
N LEU A 255 20.39 1.21 1.39
CA LEU A 255 19.98 0.92 0.01
C LEU A 255 18.47 0.78 -0.13
N HIS A 256 17.77 0.20 0.86
CA HIS A 256 16.31 0.08 0.85
C HIS A 256 15.64 1.46 0.95
N GLU A 257 16.12 2.36 1.81
CA GLU A 257 15.61 3.74 1.86
C GLU A 257 15.85 4.49 0.54
N LEU A 258 17.06 4.38 -0.04
CA LEU A 258 17.39 4.98 -1.33
C LEU A 258 16.55 4.40 -2.48
N GLY A 259 16.37 3.07 -2.51
CA GLY A 259 15.53 2.37 -3.48
C GLY A 259 14.07 2.83 -3.41
N ASN A 260 13.52 2.98 -2.20
CA ASN A 260 12.19 3.54 -1.98
C ASN A 260 12.07 5.00 -2.46
N MET A 261 13.10 5.82 -2.28
CA MET A 261 13.12 7.19 -2.83
C MET A 261 13.14 7.21 -4.36
N ILE A 262 13.96 6.35 -4.98
CA ILE A 262 14.04 6.22 -6.45
C ILE A 262 12.73 5.69 -7.02
N ALA A 263 12.15 4.65 -6.43
CA ALA A 263 10.87 4.07 -6.86
C ALA A 263 9.72 5.10 -6.82
N ARG A 264 9.67 5.95 -5.78
CA ARG A 264 8.69 7.05 -5.68
C ARG A 264 8.93 8.20 -6.65
N ALA A 265 10.15 8.37 -7.14
CA ALA A 265 10.52 9.44 -8.07
C ALA A 265 10.47 9.01 -9.54
N LYS A 266 10.46 7.70 -9.82
CA LYS A 266 10.42 7.14 -11.17
C LYS A 266 9.00 7.26 -11.76
N PRO A 267 8.79 7.98 -12.87
CA PRO A 267 7.52 7.95 -13.58
C PRO A 267 7.38 6.60 -14.29
N ASN A 268 6.37 5.81 -13.91
CA ASN A 268 6.02 4.55 -14.59
C ASN A 268 4.76 4.73 -15.46
N MET A 269 3.71 5.34 -14.90
CA MET A 269 2.47 5.71 -15.61
C MET A 269 2.01 7.10 -15.14
N PRO A 270 1.27 7.86 -15.98
CA PRO A 270 0.66 9.12 -15.57
C PRO A 270 -0.39 8.86 -14.49
N THR A 271 -0.55 9.83 -13.59
CA THR A 271 -1.74 9.87 -12.73
C THR A 271 -2.99 10.18 -13.56
N ILE A 272 -4.17 9.85 -13.05
CA ILE A 272 -5.44 10.13 -13.72
C ILE A 272 -5.63 11.63 -14.06
N ASP A 273 -5.10 12.54 -13.23
CA ASP A 273 -5.14 13.99 -13.47
C ASP A 273 -4.15 14.42 -14.60
N GLU A 274 -3.16 13.58 -14.92
CA GLU A 274 -2.17 13.78 -16.00
C GLU A 274 -2.54 13.06 -17.31
N MET A 275 -3.48 12.10 -17.29
CA MET A 275 -3.95 11.37 -18.48
C MET A 275 -4.70 12.26 -19.49
N GLY A 276 -5.29 13.37 -19.03
CA GLY A 276 -5.99 14.31 -19.91
C GLY A 276 -7.31 13.76 -20.43
N VAL A 277 -7.47 13.66 -21.75
CA VAL A 277 -8.69 13.11 -22.39
C VAL A 277 -8.54 11.60 -22.53
N ILE A 278 -9.36 10.86 -21.80
CA ILE A 278 -9.38 9.40 -21.81
C ILE A 278 -10.35 8.93 -22.90
N ASP A 279 -9.82 8.30 -23.95
CA ASP A 279 -10.63 7.66 -25.00
C ASP A 279 -10.76 6.16 -24.71
N MET A 280 -11.96 5.75 -24.28
CA MET A 280 -12.22 4.34 -23.98
C MET A 280 -12.20 3.44 -25.20
N ARG A 281 -12.59 3.93 -26.39
CA ARG A 281 -12.54 3.13 -27.62
C ARG A 281 -11.09 2.88 -28.02
N ALA A 282 -10.21 3.86 -27.87
CA ALA A 282 -8.78 3.67 -28.07
C ALA A 282 -8.21 2.62 -27.11
N ILE A 283 -8.57 2.67 -25.82
CA ILE A 283 -8.14 1.68 -24.81
C ILE A 283 -8.63 0.26 -25.16
N THR A 284 -9.91 0.09 -25.56
CA THR A 284 -10.44 -1.20 -26.02
C THR A 284 -9.65 -1.74 -27.23
N ARG A 285 -9.37 -0.90 -28.24
CA ARG A 285 -8.60 -1.32 -29.43
C ARG A 285 -7.12 -1.59 -29.11
N SER A 286 -6.50 -0.89 -28.16
CA SER A 286 -5.15 -1.23 -27.67
C SER A 286 -5.12 -2.61 -27.01
N LEU A 287 -6.16 -2.98 -26.25
CA LEU A 287 -6.29 -4.31 -25.64
C LEU A 287 -6.51 -5.41 -26.68
N GLU A 288 -7.43 -5.20 -27.63
CA GLU A 288 -7.74 -6.10 -28.74
C GLU A 288 -6.55 -6.32 -29.70
N SER A 289 -5.61 -5.36 -29.79
CA SER A 289 -4.48 -5.43 -30.72
C SER A 289 -3.53 -6.61 -30.50
N GLY A 290 -3.53 -7.23 -29.31
CA GLY A 290 -2.59 -8.28 -28.91
C GLY A 290 -1.13 -7.83 -28.75
N ILE A 291 -0.78 -6.58 -29.08
CA ILE A 291 0.57 -6.06 -28.99
C ILE A 291 0.93 -5.89 -27.51
N HIS A 292 1.96 -6.60 -27.02
CA HIS A 292 2.31 -6.65 -25.59
C HIS A 292 2.46 -5.27 -24.90
N GLY A 293 2.92 -4.24 -25.64
CA GLY A 293 3.02 -2.87 -25.14
C GLY A 293 1.67 -2.16 -25.01
N GLU A 294 0.79 -2.33 -25.99
CA GLU A 294 -0.57 -1.76 -26.03
C GLU A 294 -1.49 -2.45 -25.02
N VAL A 295 -1.46 -3.79 -24.96
CA VAL A 295 -2.17 -4.59 -23.94
C VAL A 295 -1.77 -4.15 -22.54
N ARG A 296 -0.46 -4.00 -22.29
CA ARG A 296 0.03 -3.49 -21.00
C ARG A 296 -0.48 -2.08 -20.72
N TYR A 297 -0.35 -1.16 -21.69
CA TYR A 297 -0.81 0.21 -21.53
C TYR A 297 -2.31 0.29 -21.22
N ALA A 298 -3.13 -0.49 -21.94
CA ALA A 298 -4.57 -0.56 -21.73
C ALA A 298 -4.92 -1.10 -20.33
N LEU A 299 -4.30 -2.20 -19.88
CA LEU A 299 -4.54 -2.77 -18.55
C LEU A 299 -4.04 -1.86 -17.42
N ASP A 300 -2.85 -1.25 -17.56
CA ASP A 300 -2.32 -0.26 -16.61
C ASP A 300 -3.27 0.96 -16.52
N ALA A 301 -3.79 1.46 -17.65
CA ALA A 301 -4.75 2.57 -17.70
C ALA A 301 -6.11 2.20 -17.08
N LEU A 302 -6.70 1.06 -17.45
CA LEU A 302 -7.95 0.54 -16.87
C LEU A 302 -7.84 0.31 -15.36
N THR A 303 -6.69 -0.16 -14.88
CA THR A 303 -6.43 -0.34 -13.44
C THR A 303 -6.41 1.00 -12.69
N ILE A 304 -5.86 2.06 -13.29
CA ILE A 304 -5.86 3.41 -12.72
C ILE A 304 -7.27 4.02 -12.76
N ILE A 305 -7.98 3.90 -13.88
CA ILE A 305 -9.32 4.45 -14.10
C ILE A 305 -10.35 3.77 -13.18
N SER A 306 -10.38 2.44 -13.13
CA SER A 306 -11.34 1.67 -12.33
C SER A 306 -11.18 1.87 -10.81
N ARG A 307 -10.02 2.37 -10.38
CA ARG A 307 -9.71 2.66 -8.97
C ARG A 307 -10.16 4.05 -8.51
N ASP A 308 -10.32 5.03 -9.40
CA ASP A 308 -10.60 6.40 -8.99
C ASP A 308 -12.09 6.60 -8.64
N GLU A 309 -12.39 6.80 -7.36
CA GLU A 309 -13.74 7.01 -6.82
C GLU A 309 -14.51 8.20 -7.44
N ARG A 310 -13.82 9.12 -8.13
CA ARG A 310 -14.47 10.24 -8.86
C ARG A 310 -15.09 9.76 -10.18
N ILE A 311 -14.58 8.67 -10.75
CA ILE A 311 -15.01 8.12 -12.04
C ILE A 311 -16.10 7.07 -11.78
N HIS A 312 -17.34 7.45 -12.06
CA HIS A 312 -18.46 6.52 -12.07
C HIS A 312 -18.42 5.78 -13.41
N PHE A 313 -17.67 4.68 -13.45
CA PHE A 313 -17.46 3.93 -14.68
C PHE A 313 -18.74 3.20 -15.08
N GLU A 314 -19.24 3.46 -16.29
CA GLU A 314 -20.46 2.87 -16.85
C GLU A 314 -20.07 1.95 -18.01
N LEU A 315 -20.05 0.62 -17.77
CA LEU A 315 -19.67 -0.36 -18.78
C LEU A 315 -20.61 -0.35 -20.00
N GLU A 316 -21.90 -0.04 -19.81
CA GLU A 316 -22.90 0.07 -20.89
C GLU A 316 -22.52 1.13 -21.95
N LYS A 317 -21.74 2.14 -21.58
CA LYS A 317 -21.24 3.17 -22.51
C LYS A 317 -19.93 2.78 -23.21
N CYS A 318 -19.34 1.65 -22.83
CA CYS A 318 -18.07 1.16 -23.34
C CYS A 318 -18.31 -0.08 -24.21
N GLU A 319 -18.69 0.14 -25.46
CA GLU A 319 -18.89 -0.89 -26.48
C GLU A 319 -17.73 -1.91 -26.47
N ASP A 320 -18.09 -3.20 -26.48
CA ASP A 320 -17.23 -4.38 -26.57
C ASP A 320 -16.14 -4.52 -25.47
N LEU A 321 -16.07 -3.62 -24.48
CA LEU A 321 -14.96 -3.59 -23.50
C LEU A 321 -14.91 -4.85 -22.63
N ILE A 322 -16.04 -5.38 -22.19
CA ILE A 322 -16.07 -6.61 -21.37
C ILE A 322 -15.65 -7.82 -22.19
N ASP A 323 -16.12 -7.93 -23.43
CA ASP A 323 -15.78 -9.06 -24.30
C ASP A 323 -14.28 -9.07 -24.61
N VAL A 324 -13.69 -7.92 -24.99
CA VAL A 324 -12.25 -7.79 -25.22
C VAL A 324 -11.41 -8.01 -23.95
N ILE A 325 -11.93 -7.67 -22.75
CA ILE A 325 -11.28 -8.03 -21.47
C ILE A 325 -11.31 -9.55 -21.26
N VAL A 326 -12.42 -10.23 -21.55
CA VAL A 326 -12.55 -11.68 -21.42
C VAL A 326 -11.64 -12.39 -22.42
N ASP A 327 -11.65 -12.00 -23.69
CA ASP A 327 -10.76 -12.55 -24.73
C ASP A 327 -9.28 -12.43 -24.29
N CYS A 328 -8.86 -11.26 -23.81
CA CYS A 328 -7.50 -11.05 -23.32
C CYS A 328 -7.16 -11.94 -22.09
N ALA A 329 -8.15 -12.21 -21.24
CA ALA A 329 -8.02 -13.05 -20.05
C ALA A 329 -7.97 -14.54 -20.39
N GLU A 330 -8.73 -14.99 -21.39
CA GLU A 330 -8.63 -16.34 -21.96
C GLU A 330 -7.25 -16.56 -22.57
N ASP A 331 -6.76 -15.60 -23.37
CA ASP A 331 -5.41 -15.57 -23.94
C ASP A 331 -4.31 -15.72 -22.87
N GLN A 332 -4.44 -15.06 -21.70
CA GLN A 332 -3.44 -15.18 -20.63
C GLN A 332 -3.54 -16.54 -19.92
N VAL A 333 -4.77 -17.04 -19.69
CA VAL A 333 -5.00 -18.33 -19.02
C VAL A 333 -4.51 -19.49 -19.88
N GLU A 334 -4.76 -19.46 -21.20
CA GLU A 334 -4.28 -20.48 -22.14
C GLU A 334 -2.75 -20.58 -22.08
N ARG A 335 -2.04 -19.46 -22.30
CA ARG A 335 -0.56 -19.38 -22.27
C ARG A 335 0.05 -19.89 -20.96
N LEU A 336 -0.58 -19.62 -19.82
CA LEU A 336 -0.13 -20.15 -18.53
C LEU A 336 -0.39 -21.66 -18.41
N SER A 337 -1.51 -22.15 -18.94
CA SER A 337 -1.88 -23.57 -18.91
C SER A 337 -1.08 -24.45 -19.87
N GLU A 338 -0.45 -23.89 -20.92
CA GLU A 338 0.47 -24.63 -21.80
C GLU A 338 1.70 -25.16 -21.04
N ASP A 339 2.30 -24.32 -20.18
CA ASP A 339 3.51 -24.65 -19.41
C ASP A 339 3.22 -25.24 -18.02
N ALA A 340 2.08 -24.90 -17.39
CA ALA A 340 1.76 -25.34 -16.03
C ALA A 340 1.35 -26.83 -16.00
N ALA A 341 2.19 -27.67 -15.42
CA ALA A 341 1.98 -29.12 -15.35
C ALA A 341 0.67 -29.50 -14.62
N GLU A 342 -0.08 -30.44 -15.21
CA GLU A 342 -1.28 -31.04 -14.62
C GLU A 342 -0.89 -32.00 -13.49
N VAL A 343 -1.45 -31.77 -12.30
CA VAL A 343 -1.11 -32.50 -11.07
C VAL A 343 -2.31 -33.20 -10.43
N SER A 344 -3.53 -32.87 -10.85
CA SER A 344 -4.75 -33.51 -10.37
C SER A 344 -5.80 -33.55 -11.48
N ASP A 345 -6.43 -34.73 -11.67
CA ASP A 345 -7.58 -34.89 -12.57
C ASP A 345 -8.86 -34.24 -12.00
N ALA A 346 -8.90 -34.03 -10.67
CA ALA A 346 -9.99 -33.40 -9.95
C ALA A 346 -9.61 -31.97 -9.50
N LEU A 347 -10.59 -31.08 -9.37
CA LEU A 347 -10.37 -29.73 -8.88
C LEU A 347 -9.98 -29.75 -7.38
N ASP A 348 -8.69 -29.50 -7.11
CA ASP A 348 -8.15 -29.37 -5.75
C ASP A 348 -7.51 -27.98 -5.56
N LEU A 349 -8.20 -27.11 -4.81
CA LEU A 349 -7.75 -25.75 -4.54
C LEU A 349 -7.08 -25.67 -3.16
N ALA A 350 -5.83 -25.22 -3.15
CA ALA A 350 -5.12 -24.88 -1.91
C ALA A 350 -5.94 -23.90 -1.05
N SER A 351 -5.97 -24.11 0.27
CA SER A 351 -6.73 -23.24 1.14
C SER A 351 -6.19 -21.80 1.13
N TYR A 352 -7.07 -20.82 1.33
CA TYR A 352 -6.67 -19.42 1.48
C TYR A 352 -5.62 -19.23 2.59
N GLU A 353 -5.67 -20.04 3.65
CA GLU A 353 -4.66 -20.04 4.73
C GLU A 353 -3.28 -20.49 4.24
N ASP A 354 -3.23 -21.55 3.42
CA ASP A 354 -1.98 -22.12 2.89
C ASP A 354 -1.38 -21.22 1.80
N VAL A 355 -2.22 -20.69 0.89
CA VAL A 355 -1.80 -19.70 -0.11
C VAL A 355 -1.26 -18.43 0.56
N MET A 356 -1.92 -17.95 1.60
CA MET A 356 -1.44 -16.80 2.40
C MET A 356 -0.11 -17.10 3.12
N ARG A 357 0.07 -18.35 3.61
CA ARG A 357 1.34 -18.78 4.22
C ARG A 357 2.46 -18.87 3.18
N GLY A 358 2.17 -19.42 2.01
CA GLY A 358 3.09 -19.49 0.86
C GLY A 358 3.53 -18.10 0.41
N ALA A 359 2.60 -17.17 0.19
CA ALA A 359 2.90 -15.80 -0.22
C ALA A 359 3.75 -15.04 0.82
N ARG A 360 3.54 -15.30 2.12
CA ARG A 360 4.38 -14.77 3.20
C ARG A 360 5.81 -15.32 3.13
N ILE A 361 5.96 -16.62 2.88
CA ILE A 361 7.28 -17.25 2.71
C ILE A 361 7.97 -16.68 1.47
N GLU A 362 7.29 -16.59 0.33
CA GLU A 362 7.83 -15.99 -0.90
C GLU A 362 8.32 -14.55 -0.69
N THR A 363 7.59 -13.75 0.09
CA THR A 363 7.96 -12.36 0.43
C THR A 363 9.19 -12.29 1.34
N GLU A 364 9.45 -13.34 2.14
CA GLU A 364 10.57 -13.43 3.09
C GLU A 364 11.79 -14.18 2.50
N THR A 365 11.66 -14.80 1.31
CA THR A 365 12.76 -15.47 0.60
C THR A 365 13.26 -14.66 -0.60
N LEU A 366 14.51 -14.89 -1.00
CA LEU A 366 15.03 -14.34 -2.25
C LEU A 366 14.30 -14.99 -3.43
N GLN A 367 13.74 -14.17 -4.30
CA GLN A 367 13.09 -14.62 -5.54
C GLN A 367 14.05 -14.51 -6.72
N ASP A 368 14.12 -15.56 -7.54
CA ASP A 368 14.81 -15.50 -8.83
C ASP A 368 13.99 -14.65 -9.81
N VAL A 369 14.65 -13.71 -10.49
CA VAL A 369 14.00 -12.81 -11.47
C VAL A 369 14.40 -13.25 -12.87
N PRO A 370 13.46 -13.74 -13.71
CA PRO A 370 13.74 -14.09 -15.09
C PRO A 370 14.33 -12.96 -15.91
N ALA A 371 15.25 -13.29 -16.81
CA ALA A 371 15.84 -12.33 -17.72
C ALA A 371 14.80 -11.84 -18.75
N PHE A 372 14.87 -10.55 -19.10
CA PHE A 372 13.93 -9.96 -20.05
C PHE A 372 13.88 -10.72 -21.39
N GLY A 373 12.68 -11.11 -21.82
CA GLY A 373 12.44 -11.81 -23.08
C GLY A 373 12.67 -13.33 -23.05
N THR A 374 12.91 -13.96 -21.90
CA THR A 374 12.83 -15.43 -21.78
C THR A 374 11.37 -15.91 -21.67
N ARG A 375 11.12 -17.21 -21.85
CA ARG A 375 9.77 -17.78 -21.70
C ARG A 375 9.25 -17.59 -20.26
N GLU A 376 10.09 -17.77 -19.25
CA GLU A 376 9.71 -17.55 -17.85
C GLU A 376 9.30 -16.09 -17.61
N TYR A 377 10.03 -15.13 -18.19
CA TYR A 377 9.66 -13.71 -18.12
C TYR A 377 8.28 -13.45 -18.75
N GLU A 378 8.01 -13.96 -19.94
CA GLU A 378 6.71 -13.75 -20.61
C GLU A 378 5.55 -14.47 -19.88
N LEU A 379 5.80 -15.62 -19.26
CA LEU A 379 4.82 -16.29 -18.40
C LEU A 379 4.52 -15.44 -17.14
N ASP A 380 5.55 -14.91 -16.48
CA ASP A 380 5.37 -13.98 -15.36
C ASP A 380 4.60 -12.72 -15.78
N ARG A 381 4.88 -12.18 -16.99
CA ARG A 381 4.11 -11.04 -17.53
C ARG A 381 2.66 -11.43 -17.85
N SER A 382 2.38 -12.67 -18.21
CA SER A 382 1.03 -13.16 -18.50
C SER A 382 0.22 -13.33 -17.21
N ALA A 383 0.85 -13.83 -16.13
CA ALA A 383 0.26 -13.85 -14.80
C ALA A 383 -0.05 -12.42 -14.30
N ASP A 384 0.90 -11.48 -14.40
CA ASP A 384 0.67 -10.08 -13.99
C ASP A 384 -0.50 -9.41 -14.75
N ARG A 385 -0.61 -9.64 -16.06
CA ARG A 385 -1.75 -9.16 -16.88
C ARG A 385 -3.08 -9.75 -16.41
N LEU A 386 -3.10 -11.04 -16.07
CA LEU A 386 -4.29 -11.73 -15.56
C LEU A 386 -4.73 -11.18 -14.19
N ILE A 387 -3.78 -10.86 -13.29
CA ILE A 387 -4.08 -10.20 -12.01
C ILE A 387 -4.58 -8.76 -12.22
N ALA A 388 -4.02 -8.02 -13.18
CA ALA A 388 -4.55 -6.70 -13.54
C ALA A 388 -6.02 -6.81 -14.01
N ILE A 389 -6.36 -7.81 -14.82
CA ILE A 389 -7.74 -8.09 -15.26
C ILE A 389 -8.64 -8.43 -14.07
N THR A 390 -8.23 -9.31 -13.14
CA THR A 390 -9.05 -9.62 -11.95
C THR A 390 -9.30 -8.39 -11.09
N THR A 391 -8.29 -7.53 -10.93
CA THR A 391 -8.41 -6.26 -10.19
C THR A 391 -9.37 -5.29 -10.89
N ILE A 392 -9.33 -5.18 -12.22
CA ILE A 392 -10.25 -4.35 -13.01
C ILE A 392 -11.69 -4.83 -12.85
N LEU A 393 -11.95 -6.13 -13.04
CA LEU A 393 -13.28 -6.73 -12.90
C LEU A 393 -13.84 -6.56 -11.48
N ARG A 394 -13.00 -6.81 -10.47
CA ARG A 394 -13.30 -6.54 -9.06
C ARG A 394 -13.69 -5.08 -8.85
N ASN A 395 -12.90 -4.14 -9.37
CA ASN A 395 -13.16 -2.71 -9.20
C ASN A 395 -14.50 -2.29 -9.85
N PHE A 396 -14.78 -2.77 -11.07
CA PHE A 396 -16.08 -2.51 -11.72
C PHE A 396 -17.27 -3.09 -10.96
N SER A 397 -17.10 -4.21 -10.24
CA SER A 397 -18.16 -4.84 -9.45
C SER A 397 -18.66 -4.04 -8.24
N PHE A 398 -17.93 -3.02 -7.77
CA PHE A 398 -18.43 -2.14 -6.70
C PHE A 398 -19.60 -1.23 -7.15
N PHE A 399 -19.86 -1.16 -8.46
CA PHE A 399 -20.93 -0.37 -9.04
C PHE A 399 -22.08 -1.29 -9.49
N GLU A 400 -23.24 -1.21 -8.84
CA GLU A 400 -24.37 -2.11 -9.12
C GLU A 400 -24.88 -2.01 -10.57
N HIS A 401 -24.82 -0.83 -11.20
CA HIS A 401 -25.21 -0.65 -12.61
C HIS A 401 -24.31 -1.40 -13.60
N ASN A 402 -23.11 -1.81 -13.19
CA ASN A 402 -22.21 -2.63 -14.01
C ASN A 402 -22.51 -4.13 -13.90
N HIS A 403 -23.26 -4.56 -12.88
CA HIS A 403 -23.52 -5.99 -12.60
C HIS A 403 -24.10 -6.77 -13.79
N PRO A 404 -25.07 -6.27 -14.58
CA PRO A 404 -25.64 -7.03 -15.70
C PRO A 404 -24.60 -7.49 -16.74
N LEU A 405 -23.60 -6.65 -17.01
CA LEU A 405 -22.50 -6.97 -17.93
C LEU A 405 -21.42 -7.84 -17.27
N LEU A 406 -21.22 -7.70 -15.97
CA LEU A 406 -20.29 -8.54 -15.19
C LEU A 406 -20.85 -9.95 -14.89
N THR A 407 -22.14 -10.18 -15.08
CA THR A 407 -22.78 -11.51 -15.03
C THR A 407 -22.92 -12.16 -16.42
N SER A 408 -22.17 -11.71 -17.43
CA SER A 408 -22.24 -12.27 -18.79
C SER A 408 -21.72 -13.73 -18.84
N ALA A 409 -22.34 -14.56 -19.68
CA ALA A 409 -21.96 -15.97 -19.79
C ALA A 409 -20.48 -16.19 -20.19
N PRO A 410 -19.86 -15.43 -21.12
CA PRO A 410 -18.44 -15.57 -21.45
C PRO A 410 -17.53 -15.33 -20.24
N LEU A 411 -17.75 -14.24 -19.49
CA LEU A 411 -16.97 -13.92 -18.30
C LEU A 411 -17.08 -15.04 -17.25
N LEU A 412 -18.29 -15.56 -17.03
CA LEU A 412 -18.50 -16.64 -16.06
C LEU A 412 -17.90 -17.98 -16.51
N LYS A 413 -17.85 -18.26 -17.82
CA LYS A 413 -17.17 -19.42 -18.38
C LYS A 413 -15.65 -19.29 -18.27
N TRP A 414 -15.08 -18.12 -18.57
CA TRP A 414 -13.66 -17.83 -18.33
C TRP A 414 -13.31 -18.00 -16.85
N LEU A 415 -14.07 -17.41 -15.92
CA LEU A 415 -13.82 -17.50 -14.48
C LEU A 415 -13.91 -18.96 -13.99
N SER A 416 -14.90 -19.70 -14.45
CA SER A 416 -15.06 -21.14 -14.20
C SER A 416 -13.83 -21.93 -14.67
N ASN A 417 -13.34 -21.67 -15.89
CA ASN A 417 -12.16 -22.33 -16.44
C ASN A 417 -10.86 -21.93 -15.71
N ALA A 418 -10.72 -20.66 -15.33
CA ALA A 418 -9.58 -20.16 -14.56
C ALA A 418 -9.52 -20.82 -13.17
N ILE A 419 -10.66 -20.91 -12.46
CA ILE A 419 -10.76 -21.64 -11.19
C ILE A 419 -10.41 -23.12 -11.38
N ARG A 420 -10.94 -23.77 -12.42
CA ARG A 420 -10.63 -25.17 -12.75
C ARG A 420 -9.12 -25.38 -12.91
N LEU A 421 -8.49 -24.61 -13.78
CA LEU A 421 -7.05 -24.73 -14.06
C LEU A 421 -6.20 -24.41 -12.81
N LEU A 422 -6.64 -23.48 -11.96
CA LEU A 422 -5.92 -23.11 -10.73
C LEU A 422 -5.88 -24.23 -9.68
N GLY A 423 -6.77 -25.23 -9.77
CA GLY A 423 -6.72 -26.43 -8.93
C GLY A 423 -6.52 -27.76 -9.66
N THR A 424 -6.21 -27.75 -10.96
CA THR A 424 -5.65 -28.93 -11.66
C THR A 424 -4.18 -28.74 -12.07
N ARG A 425 -3.71 -27.50 -12.21
CA ARG A 425 -2.34 -27.16 -12.64
C ARG A 425 -1.49 -26.61 -11.50
N ASN A 426 -0.25 -27.09 -11.41
CA ASN A 426 0.70 -26.67 -10.39
C ASN A 426 1.13 -25.21 -10.61
N MET A 427 0.89 -24.35 -9.61
CA MET A 427 1.32 -22.95 -9.59
C MET A 427 1.01 -22.20 -10.90
N LEU A 428 -0.23 -22.34 -11.42
CA LEU A 428 -0.68 -21.72 -12.66
C LEU A 428 -0.34 -20.21 -12.74
N LEU A 429 -0.53 -19.49 -11.63
CA LEU A 429 -0.27 -18.05 -11.52
C LEU A 429 1.19 -17.71 -11.13
N ARG A 430 2.10 -18.70 -11.25
CA ARG A 430 3.55 -18.64 -11.04
C ARG A 430 4.00 -18.44 -9.59
N THR A 431 3.26 -17.69 -8.79
CA THR A 431 3.55 -17.39 -7.38
C THR A 431 2.33 -17.55 -6.49
N PHE A 432 2.54 -17.83 -5.20
CA PHE A 432 1.51 -17.74 -4.17
C PHE A 432 1.04 -16.30 -4.00
N TYR A 433 1.90 -15.31 -4.21
CA TYR A 433 1.50 -13.89 -4.21
C TYR A 433 0.39 -13.60 -5.24
N ASN A 434 0.59 -13.98 -6.50
CA ASN A 434 -0.41 -13.80 -7.56
C ASN A 434 -1.67 -14.63 -7.29
N THR A 435 -1.49 -15.88 -6.83
CA THR A 435 -2.62 -16.75 -6.44
C THR A 435 -3.45 -16.12 -5.32
N LEU A 436 -2.79 -15.51 -4.32
CA LEU A 436 -3.44 -14.84 -3.21
C LEU A 436 -4.23 -13.61 -3.68
N ASP A 437 -3.69 -12.81 -4.60
CA ASP A 437 -4.39 -11.64 -5.14
C ASP A 437 -5.57 -12.04 -6.04
N PHE A 438 -5.44 -13.08 -6.89
CA PHE A 438 -6.58 -13.68 -7.60
C PHE A 438 -7.69 -14.11 -6.63
N TYR A 439 -7.32 -14.79 -5.53
CA TYR A 439 -8.28 -15.22 -4.51
C TYR A 439 -9.04 -14.03 -3.91
N LYS A 440 -8.32 -12.99 -3.46
CA LYS A 440 -8.93 -11.76 -2.88
C LYS A 440 -9.82 -11.04 -3.88
N ASP A 441 -9.40 -10.95 -5.14
CA ASP A 441 -10.12 -10.22 -6.18
C ASP A 441 -11.41 -10.95 -6.55
N MET A 442 -11.31 -12.23 -6.89
CA MET A 442 -12.46 -13.01 -7.37
C MET A 442 -13.49 -13.30 -6.27
N ILE A 443 -13.08 -13.46 -5.00
CA ILE A 443 -14.06 -13.60 -3.91
C ILE A 443 -14.81 -12.30 -3.62
N THR A 444 -14.14 -11.15 -3.76
CA THR A 444 -14.77 -9.83 -3.63
C THR A 444 -15.72 -9.58 -4.81
N PHE A 445 -15.27 -9.86 -6.03
CA PHE A 445 -16.05 -9.77 -7.27
C PHE A 445 -17.34 -10.59 -7.18
N LEU A 446 -17.23 -11.89 -6.82
CA LEU A 446 -18.37 -12.77 -6.65
C LEU A 446 -19.34 -12.26 -5.57
N SER A 447 -18.86 -11.90 -4.38
CA SER A 447 -19.71 -11.37 -3.30
C SER A 447 -20.53 -10.14 -3.75
N ASN A 448 -19.97 -9.29 -4.61
CA ASN A 448 -20.69 -8.17 -5.21
C ASN A 448 -21.75 -8.63 -6.24
N ILE A 449 -21.39 -9.42 -7.27
CA ILE A 449 -22.29 -9.74 -8.39
C ILE A 449 -23.32 -10.86 -8.10
N THR A 450 -23.10 -11.66 -7.05
CA THR A 450 -23.90 -12.88 -6.76
C THR A 450 -25.39 -12.66 -6.49
N GLN A 451 -25.81 -11.41 -6.32
CA GLN A 451 -27.23 -11.05 -6.22
C GLN A 451 -28.01 -11.35 -7.50
N SER A 452 -27.41 -11.13 -8.68
CA SER A 452 -28.02 -11.37 -10.01
C SER A 452 -27.34 -12.47 -10.82
N LEU A 453 -26.38 -13.18 -10.21
CA LEU A 453 -25.60 -14.21 -10.88
C LEU A 453 -26.41 -15.49 -11.12
N GLU A 454 -26.69 -15.79 -12.39
CA GLU A 454 -27.13 -17.11 -12.84
C GLU A 454 -25.91 -17.92 -13.32
N LEU A 455 -25.72 -19.12 -12.76
CA LEU A 455 -24.56 -19.96 -13.08
C LEU A 455 -24.81 -20.70 -14.41
N PRO A 456 -23.92 -20.63 -15.42
CA PRO A 456 -24.19 -21.16 -16.77
C PRO A 456 -24.37 -22.69 -16.85
N GLY A 457 -23.93 -23.44 -15.83
CA GLY A 457 -23.92 -24.89 -15.87
C GLY A 457 -23.48 -25.53 -14.55
N ARG A 458 -23.59 -26.87 -14.49
CA ARG A 458 -23.30 -27.67 -13.30
C ARG A 458 -21.83 -27.60 -12.89
N ASP A 459 -20.93 -27.66 -13.86
CA ASP A 459 -19.49 -27.64 -13.60
C ASP A 459 -19.04 -26.24 -13.15
N ASP A 460 -19.64 -25.18 -13.71
CA ASP A 460 -19.38 -23.80 -13.26
C ASP A 460 -19.84 -23.59 -11.81
N ALA A 461 -21.01 -24.14 -11.45
CA ALA A 461 -21.49 -24.12 -10.08
C ALA A 461 -20.58 -24.91 -9.12
N LEU A 462 -20.03 -26.04 -9.58
CA LEU A 462 -19.07 -26.85 -8.82
C LEU A 462 -17.74 -26.10 -8.63
N HIS A 463 -17.17 -25.53 -9.68
CA HIS A 463 -15.93 -24.75 -9.60
C HIS A 463 -16.08 -23.56 -8.64
N VAL A 464 -17.16 -22.79 -8.77
CA VAL A 464 -17.47 -21.70 -7.82
C VAL A 464 -17.57 -22.22 -6.39
N LEU A 465 -18.27 -23.34 -6.15
CA LEU A 465 -18.37 -23.91 -4.80
C LEU A 465 -17.01 -24.30 -4.21
N HIS A 466 -16.15 -25.02 -4.96
CA HIS A 466 -14.80 -25.34 -4.49
C HIS A 466 -13.99 -24.07 -4.18
N PHE A 467 -14.13 -23.02 -5.00
CA PHE A 467 -13.48 -21.73 -4.74
C PHE A 467 -13.98 -21.08 -3.44
N LEU A 468 -15.29 -21.10 -3.14
CA LEU A 468 -15.80 -20.62 -1.85
C LEU A 468 -15.29 -21.47 -0.67
N LEU A 469 -15.21 -22.79 -0.84
CA LEU A 469 -14.71 -23.71 0.17
C LEU A 469 -13.22 -23.54 0.48
N ALA A 470 -12.42 -22.99 -0.44
CA ALA A 470 -11.02 -22.66 -0.18
C ALA A 470 -10.85 -21.57 0.91
N PHE A 471 -11.88 -20.75 1.17
CA PHE A 471 -11.88 -19.76 2.25
C PHE A 471 -12.42 -20.29 3.59
N ALA A 472 -12.85 -21.56 3.66
CA ALA A 472 -13.33 -22.17 4.90
C ALA A 472 -12.17 -22.44 5.88
N PRO A 473 -12.40 -22.35 7.21
CA PRO A 473 -11.36 -22.60 8.22
C PRO A 473 -10.82 -24.03 8.13
N GLN A 474 -9.49 -24.18 8.25
CA GLN A 474 -8.83 -25.48 8.19
C GLN A 474 -8.64 -26.14 9.58
N PRO A 475 -8.59 -27.48 9.68
CA PRO A 475 -8.77 -28.46 8.60
C PRO A 475 -10.22 -28.60 8.13
N ALA A 476 -10.40 -28.90 6.84
CA ALA A 476 -11.70 -29.19 6.27
C ALA A 476 -12.36 -30.44 6.91
N PRO A 477 -13.68 -30.42 7.17
CA PRO A 477 -14.39 -31.57 7.72
C PRO A 477 -14.70 -32.63 6.65
N SER A 478 -14.26 -33.87 6.86
CA SER A 478 -14.78 -35.06 6.16
C SER A 478 -15.71 -35.86 7.09
N TYR A 479 -16.87 -36.26 6.57
CA TYR A 479 -17.78 -37.19 7.23
C TYR A 479 -17.27 -38.63 7.12
N ALA A 480 -16.68 -38.98 5.96
CA ALA A 480 -16.13 -40.29 5.69
C ALA A 480 -14.95 -40.63 6.61
N GLU A 481 -13.95 -39.75 6.73
CA GLU A 481 -12.79 -39.97 7.60
C GLU A 481 -13.14 -39.92 9.10
N SER A 482 -14.08 -39.06 9.48
CA SER A 482 -14.47 -38.89 10.90
C SER A 482 -15.37 -40.00 11.43
N GLY A 483 -15.79 -40.96 10.59
CA GLY A 483 -16.75 -42.01 10.97
C GLY A 483 -18.08 -41.45 11.49
N GLY A 484 -18.52 -40.30 10.95
CA GLY A 484 -19.69 -39.54 11.41
C GLY A 484 -19.46 -38.54 12.55
N ASN A 485 -18.30 -38.56 13.23
CA ASN A 485 -17.97 -37.61 14.31
C ASN A 485 -17.34 -36.31 13.79
N VAL A 486 -18.05 -35.59 12.93
CA VAL A 486 -17.56 -34.39 12.25
C VAL A 486 -17.14 -33.29 13.26
N ARG A 487 -15.99 -32.67 13.01
CA ARG A 487 -15.51 -31.49 13.74
C ARG A 487 -15.37 -30.30 12.80
N PHE A 488 -15.81 -29.13 13.26
CA PHE A 488 -15.71 -27.88 12.50
C PHE A 488 -14.61 -27.00 13.07
N ALA A 489 -13.69 -26.54 12.23
CA ALA A 489 -12.64 -25.60 12.61
C ALA A 489 -13.22 -24.21 12.94
N SER A 490 -12.68 -23.55 13.97
CA SER A 490 -13.20 -22.28 14.46
C SER A 490 -12.82 -21.09 13.55
N PHE A 491 -13.74 -20.16 13.36
CA PHE A 491 -13.45 -18.90 12.68
C PHE A 491 -12.53 -17.98 13.51
N VAL A 492 -11.42 -17.55 12.90
CA VAL A 492 -10.46 -16.60 13.47
C VAL A 492 -10.46 -15.34 12.59
N PRO A 493 -11.11 -14.23 13.01
CA PRO A 493 -11.27 -13.03 12.16
C PRO A 493 -9.96 -12.41 11.65
N ALA A 494 -8.86 -12.57 12.38
CA ALA A 494 -7.55 -12.06 11.99
C ALA A 494 -6.91 -12.84 10.83
N VAL A 495 -7.29 -14.10 10.65
CA VAL A 495 -6.78 -14.98 9.57
C VAL A 495 -7.80 -15.01 8.43
N HIS A 496 -9.07 -15.31 8.72
CA HIS A 496 -10.12 -15.58 7.74
C HIS A 496 -10.79 -14.29 7.24
N ARG A 497 -10.01 -13.27 6.86
CA ARG A 497 -10.50 -11.94 6.47
C ARG A 497 -11.46 -11.96 5.26
N PHE A 498 -11.32 -12.94 4.37
CA PHE A 498 -12.13 -13.10 3.15
C PHE A 498 -13.19 -14.21 3.23
N LEU A 499 -13.34 -14.85 4.40
CA LEU A 499 -14.43 -15.80 4.64
C LEU A 499 -15.83 -15.15 4.64
N PRO A 500 -16.07 -13.94 5.20
CA PRO A 500 -17.41 -13.36 5.17
C PRO A 500 -17.95 -13.10 3.75
N PRO A 501 -17.16 -12.59 2.77
CA PRO A 501 -17.53 -12.59 1.35
C PRO A 501 -17.87 -13.97 0.78
N ALA A 502 -17.16 -15.03 1.17
CA ALA A 502 -17.44 -16.40 0.72
C ALA A 502 -18.78 -16.93 1.25
N VAL A 503 -19.09 -16.67 2.53
CA VAL A 503 -20.37 -17.03 3.14
C VAL A 503 -21.53 -16.24 2.54
N ASP A 504 -21.35 -14.93 2.32
CA ASP A 504 -22.32 -14.06 1.65
C ASP A 504 -22.62 -14.51 0.21
N CYS A 505 -21.58 -14.84 -0.56
CA CYS A 505 -21.69 -15.42 -1.89
C CYS A 505 -22.51 -16.72 -1.88
N LEU A 506 -22.16 -17.69 -1.03
CA LEU A 506 -22.88 -18.96 -0.92
C LEU A 506 -24.35 -18.75 -0.52
N ALA A 507 -24.61 -17.84 0.43
CA ALA A 507 -25.96 -17.51 0.85
C ALA A 507 -26.81 -16.91 -0.29
N LYS A 508 -26.27 -15.94 -1.04
CA LYS A 508 -26.95 -15.32 -2.19
C LYS A 508 -27.29 -16.34 -3.27
N LEU A 509 -26.31 -17.19 -3.63
CA LEU A 509 -26.45 -18.24 -4.65
C LEU A 509 -27.53 -19.27 -4.31
N LEU A 510 -27.63 -19.69 -3.04
CA LEU A 510 -28.63 -20.67 -2.58
C LEU A 510 -30.01 -20.08 -2.31
N ALA A 511 -30.07 -18.81 -1.90
CA ALA A 511 -31.32 -18.16 -1.48
C ALA A 511 -32.16 -17.62 -2.64
N ARG A 512 -31.52 -16.95 -3.64
CA ARG A 512 -32.23 -16.05 -4.56
C ARG A 512 -32.52 -16.62 -5.95
N GLN A 513 -31.73 -17.58 -6.43
CA GLN A 513 -31.80 -18.05 -7.81
C GLN A 513 -32.20 -19.54 -7.88
N ASP A 514 -33.40 -19.83 -8.37
CA ASP A 514 -33.91 -21.20 -8.50
C ASP A 514 -33.05 -22.08 -9.45
N PRO A 515 -32.52 -21.59 -10.60
CA PRO A 515 -31.58 -22.36 -11.41
C PRO A 515 -30.35 -22.81 -10.61
N ASN A 516 -29.72 -21.90 -9.87
CA ASN A 516 -28.53 -22.20 -9.05
C ASN A 516 -28.84 -23.24 -7.98
N ARG A 517 -30.01 -23.16 -7.33
CA ARG A 517 -30.46 -24.16 -6.34
C ARG A 517 -30.63 -25.55 -6.97
N MET A 518 -31.13 -25.65 -8.20
CA MET A 518 -31.22 -26.92 -8.92
C MET A 518 -29.83 -27.48 -9.27
N LEU A 519 -28.88 -26.63 -9.70
CA LEU A 519 -27.49 -27.02 -9.96
C LEU A 519 -26.83 -27.56 -8.68
N TYR A 520 -26.89 -26.82 -7.57
CA TYR A 520 -26.31 -27.25 -6.29
C TYR A 520 -26.97 -28.51 -5.72
N ARG A 521 -28.29 -28.66 -5.85
CA ARG A 521 -28.97 -29.91 -5.51
C ARG A 521 -28.40 -31.09 -6.32
N SER A 522 -28.21 -30.91 -7.63
CA SER A 522 -27.65 -31.96 -8.50
C SER A 522 -26.21 -32.33 -8.16
N ILE A 523 -25.44 -31.41 -7.57
CA ILE A 523 -24.07 -31.64 -7.09
C ILE A 523 -24.12 -32.47 -5.80
N PHE A 524 -24.84 -31.99 -4.77
CA PHE A 524 -24.89 -32.66 -3.46
C PHE A 524 -25.62 -34.02 -3.47
N THR A 525 -26.51 -34.28 -4.43
CA THR A 525 -27.18 -35.59 -4.59
C THR A 525 -26.60 -36.45 -5.73
N ALA A 526 -25.40 -36.14 -6.24
CA ALA A 526 -24.76 -36.96 -7.24
C ALA A 526 -24.45 -38.37 -6.68
N PRO A 527 -24.70 -39.47 -7.42
CA PRO A 527 -24.19 -40.77 -7.00
C PRO A 527 -22.65 -40.78 -7.09
N SER A 528 -21.99 -41.39 -6.10
CA SER A 528 -20.53 -41.39 -5.94
C SER A 528 -19.74 -41.99 -7.11
N SER A 529 -20.42 -42.67 -8.04
CA SER A 529 -19.86 -43.23 -9.28
C SER A 529 -19.96 -42.30 -10.50
N SER A 530 -20.54 -41.09 -10.35
CA SER A 530 -20.82 -40.15 -11.45
C SER A 530 -20.02 -38.85 -11.41
N LEU A 531 -19.20 -38.68 -10.39
CA LEU A 531 -18.25 -37.58 -10.27
C LEU A 531 -16.87 -38.08 -10.69
N ALA A 532 -16.23 -37.37 -11.61
CA ALA A 532 -14.78 -37.44 -11.80
C ALA A 532 -14.01 -36.72 -10.67
N ALA A 533 -14.74 -36.09 -9.73
CA ALA A 533 -14.16 -35.52 -8.53
C ALA A 533 -13.76 -36.63 -7.54
N SER A 534 -12.59 -36.48 -6.94
CA SER A 534 -12.05 -37.31 -5.86
C SER A 534 -12.87 -37.25 -4.56
N GLU A 535 -13.78 -36.28 -4.43
CA GLU A 535 -14.50 -35.95 -3.21
C GLU A 535 -15.95 -36.49 -3.18
N SER A 536 -16.34 -37.04 -2.03
CA SER A 536 -17.71 -37.53 -1.80
C SER A 536 -18.71 -36.36 -1.80
N PRO A 537 -19.89 -36.48 -2.48
CA PRO A 537 -20.94 -35.47 -2.41
C PRO A 537 -21.39 -35.14 -0.98
N LEU A 538 -21.29 -36.12 -0.06
CA LEU A 538 -21.60 -35.94 1.36
C LEU A 538 -20.53 -35.11 2.09
N ASP A 539 -19.26 -35.27 1.74
CA ASP A 539 -18.16 -34.47 2.31
C ASP A 539 -18.23 -33.05 1.75
N LEU A 540 -18.47 -32.88 0.46
CA LEU A 540 -18.69 -31.57 -0.17
C LEU A 540 -19.89 -30.81 0.47
N LEU A 541 -21.00 -31.51 0.75
CA LEU A 541 -22.13 -30.97 1.51
C LEU A 541 -21.75 -30.61 2.95
N THR A 542 -20.93 -31.45 3.61
CA THR A 542 -20.45 -31.22 4.97
C THR A 542 -19.54 -29.99 5.04
N ARG A 543 -18.66 -29.79 4.06
CA ARG A 543 -17.81 -28.59 3.91
C ARG A 543 -18.64 -27.33 3.60
N ALA A 544 -19.65 -27.42 2.73
CA ALA A 544 -20.55 -26.30 2.43
C ALA A 544 -21.37 -25.88 3.66
N PHE A 545 -21.85 -26.86 4.45
CA PHE A 545 -22.48 -26.61 5.73
C PHE A 545 -21.50 -25.97 6.73
N ALA A 546 -20.27 -26.48 6.83
CA ALA A 546 -19.23 -25.94 7.70
C ALA A 546 -18.89 -24.48 7.41
N LEU A 547 -18.71 -24.13 6.13
CA LEU A 547 -18.53 -22.74 5.69
C LEU A 547 -19.72 -21.88 6.12
N SER A 548 -20.94 -22.35 5.88
CA SER A 548 -22.18 -21.63 6.23
C SER A 548 -22.33 -21.34 7.73
N ILE A 549 -21.90 -22.26 8.61
CA ILE A 549 -21.99 -22.08 10.07
C ILE A 549 -20.75 -21.43 10.70
N SER A 550 -19.65 -21.30 9.95
CA SER A 550 -18.34 -20.86 10.50
C SER A 550 -18.38 -19.48 11.17
N VAL A 551 -19.25 -18.57 10.69
CA VAL A 551 -19.44 -17.23 11.26
C VAL A 551 -20.27 -17.19 12.55
N LEU A 552 -20.85 -18.32 12.98
CA LEU A 552 -21.60 -18.39 14.23
C LEU A 552 -20.62 -18.33 15.42
N PRO A 553 -20.89 -17.48 16.44
CA PRO A 553 -20.03 -17.41 17.61
C PRO A 553 -20.07 -18.71 18.40
N ASP A 554 -18.91 -19.29 18.65
CA ASP A 554 -18.73 -20.44 19.52
C ASP A 554 -19.19 -20.10 20.94
N ARG A 555 -20.30 -20.71 21.36
CA ARG A 555 -20.89 -20.53 22.70
C ARG A 555 -20.32 -21.49 23.75
N SER A 556 -19.28 -22.27 23.42
CA SER A 556 -18.62 -23.20 24.34
C SER A 556 -17.41 -22.60 25.06
N LYS A 557 -17.15 -21.30 24.90
CA LYS A 557 -16.05 -20.53 25.53
C LYS A 557 -16.59 -19.38 26.37
#